data_AF-A0A0K8UGJ1-F1
#
_entry.id   AF-A0A0K8UGJ1-F1
#
_cell.length_a   1.000
_cell.length_b   1.000
_cell.length_c   1.000
_cell.angle_alpha   90.00
_cell.angle_beta   90.00
_cell.angle_gamma   90.00
#
_symmetry.space_group_name_H-M   'P 1'
#
loop_
_entity.id
_entity.type
_entity.pdbx_description
1 polymer ?
#
loop_
_entity_poly.entity_id
_entity_poly.type
_entity_poly.pdbx_seq_one_letter_code
_entity_poly.pdbx_strand_id
1 'polypeptide(L)'
;MTGIAPLSTGVIERIMRGEEVDKPVLQILGTKKITGGETDRLRLLISDGKFINSYSMLATQLNHLHAEGKLSEYTIVRVDKYITSVVNGKDAGKRVLIILELSVLNPGTEVGKKIGTPVSYTEEAAAQSKASTNNSSTATKPAKKADTKPSLYNNNNNNTLNQSLTAGLTHPISSLSPYQNKWVIKARVTAKGPMRTWSNAKGEGKLFSMDLMDESGEIRATAFREQAEKYYDIIEVDHVYYISKCQLKPANKQFTTLKNDYEMTLTGETQIQACEEDDNDIPEIKYDLVPISQLANLEARTSVDTIGICKEVGELQTFTSRTTNKEFKKRELTLVDSSNAAVS
;
A
#
# COMPACT_ATOMS: atom_id res chain seq x y z
N MET A 1 27.80 33.66 -9.72
CA MET A 1 27.37 32.79 -8.60
C MET A 1 27.69 31.36 -9.00
N THR A 2 28.90 30.88 -8.68
CA THR A 2 29.39 29.54 -9.02
C THR A 2 29.49 28.75 -7.72
N GLY A 3 28.49 27.93 -7.39
CA GLY A 3 28.46 27.14 -6.15
C GLY A 3 27.08 26.56 -5.79
N ILE A 4 25.99 27.17 -6.28
CA ILE A 4 24.62 26.70 -6.02
C ILE A 4 24.26 25.61 -7.04
N ALA A 5 23.84 24.44 -6.55
CA ALA A 5 23.40 23.34 -7.38
C ALA A 5 22.13 23.70 -8.20
N PRO A 6 22.07 23.35 -9.50
CA PRO A 6 20.90 23.64 -10.32
C PRO A 6 19.70 22.78 -9.91
N LEU A 7 18.50 23.38 -9.92
CA LEU A 7 17.25 22.64 -9.66
C LEU A 7 16.81 21.82 -10.88
N SER A 8 16.22 20.66 -10.64
CA SER A 8 15.59 19.83 -11.67
C SER A 8 14.24 20.42 -12.10
N THR A 9 14.29 21.47 -12.93
CA THR A 9 13.11 22.28 -13.28
C THR A 9 11.99 21.47 -13.96
N GLY A 10 10.75 21.60 -13.47
CA GLY A 10 9.57 20.92 -14.01
C GLY A 10 9.36 19.48 -13.53
N VAL A 11 10.23 18.99 -12.65
CA VAL A 11 10.18 17.62 -12.15
C VAL A 11 9.00 17.36 -11.22
N ILE A 12 8.51 18.37 -10.50
CA ILE A 12 7.37 18.21 -9.60
C ILE A 12 6.15 17.75 -10.40
N GLU A 13 5.84 18.36 -11.54
CA GLU A 13 4.72 17.95 -12.38
C GLU A 13 4.85 16.49 -12.84
N ARG A 14 6.04 16.11 -13.31
CA ARG A 14 6.33 14.75 -13.80
C ARG A 14 6.13 13.70 -12.69
N ILE A 15 6.72 13.94 -11.52
CA ILE A 15 6.55 13.08 -10.35
C ILE A 15 5.08 13.01 -9.95
N MET A 16 4.35 14.14 -9.94
CA MET A 16 2.93 14.18 -9.58
C MET A 16 2.05 13.42 -10.58
N ARG A 17 2.45 13.34 -11.85
CA ARG A 17 1.80 12.51 -12.88
C ARG A 17 2.17 11.02 -12.79
N GLY A 18 3.01 10.63 -11.84
CA GLY A 18 3.43 9.24 -11.61
C GLY A 18 4.69 8.84 -12.37
N GLU A 19 5.40 9.78 -12.96
CA GLU A 19 6.69 9.50 -13.59
C GLU A 19 7.80 9.33 -12.54
N GLU A 20 8.60 8.28 -12.69
CA GLU A 20 9.80 8.07 -11.89
C GLU A 20 10.96 8.90 -12.46
N VAL A 21 11.58 9.72 -11.62
CA VAL A 21 12.69 10.59 -12.02
C VAL A 21 13.87 10.33 -11.10
N ASP A 22 15.00 9.95 -11.66
CA ASP A 22 16.20 9.67 -10.88
C ASP A 22 16.75 10.95 -10.24
N LYS A 23 16.97 10.88 -8.91
CA LYS A 23 17.69 11.88 -8.11
C LYS A 23 17.31 13.36 -8.36
N PRO A 24 16.03 13.75 -8.23
CA PRO A 24 15.62 15.13 -8.51
C PRO A 24 16.20 16.11 -7.49
N VAL A 25 16.67 17.26 -7.97
CA VAL A 25 17.20 18.35 -7.15
C VAL A 25 16.11 19.41 -6.95
N LEU A 26 15.77 19.64 -5.68
CA LEU A 26 14.64 20.47 -5.25
C LEU A 26 15.09 21.46 -4.17
N GLN A 27 14.41 22.59 -4.09
CA GLN A 27 14.58 23.57 -3.03
C GLN A 27 13.49 23.40 -1.96
N ILE A 28 13.88 23.40 -0.69
CA ILE A 28 12.97 23.46 0.45
C ILE A 28 12.61 24.93 0.69
N LEU A 29 11.31 25.25 0.70
CA LEU A 29 10.76 26.58 0.97
C LEU A 29 10.05 26.67 2.32
N GLY A 30 9.89 25.54 3.01
CA GLY A 30 9.28 25.53 4.32
C GLY A 30 9.08 24.13 4.85
N THR A 31 9.06 24.03 6.18
CA THR A 31 8.83 22.77 6.88
C THR A 31 7.77 22.99 7.94
N LYS A 32 6.72 22.16 7.93
CA LYS A 32 5.62 22.23 8.88
C LYS A 32 5.49 20.90 9.62
N LYS A 33 5.56 20.96 10.96
CA LYS A 33 5.17 19.84 11.82
C LYS A 33 3.67 19.59 11.70
N ILE A 34 3.28 18.36 11.39
CA ILE A 34 1.90 17.91 11.46
C ILE A 34 1.69 17.28 12.85
N THR A 35 0.95 17.97 13.70
CA THR A 35 0.62 17.52 15.06
C THR A 35 -0.53 16.52 15.01
N GLY A 36 -0.42 15.38 15.71
CA GLY A 36 -1.49 14.37 15.78
C GLY A 36 -1.07 12.90 16.00
N GLY A 37 0.21 12.60 16.26
CA GLY A 37 0.69 11.25 16.58
C GLY A 37 1.92 11.27 17.50
N GLU A 38 2.33 10.10 18.01
CA GLU A 38 3.53 9.94 18.88
C GLU A 38 4.85 10.38 18.24
N THR A 39 4.94 10.37 16.91
CA THR A 39 6.14 10.76 16.16
C THR A 39 5.89 12.02 15.35
N ASP A 40 6.82 12.98 15.46
CA ASP A 40 6.79 14.21 14.67
C ASP A 40 6.77 13.88 13.17
N ARG A 41 5.67 14.24 12.49
CA ARG A 41 5.56 14.13 11.04
C ARG A 41 5.87 15.49 10.42
N LEU A 42 6.73 15.50 9.41
CA LEU A 42 7.20 16.73 8.77
C LEU A 42 6.69 16.82 7.33
N ARG A 43 5.89 17.84 7.07
CA ARG A 43 5.49 18.23 5.71
C ARG A 43 6.49 19.24 5.18
N LEU A 44 6.98 19.03 3.97
CA LEU A 44 7.85 19.95 3.28
C LEU A 44 7.05 20.72 2.21
N LEU A 45 7.38 21.99 2.07
CA LEU A 45 7.03 22.81 0.92
C LEU A 45 8.26 22.80 0.01
N ILE A 46 8.17 22.10 -1.13
CA ILE A 46 9.28 21.94 -2.06
C ILE A 46 9.04 22.71 -3.36
N SER A 47 10.12 23.10 -4.02
CA SER A 47 10.11 23.83 -5.29
C SER A 47 11.15 23.29 -6.25
N ASP A 48 10.79 23.15 -7.52
CA ASP A 48 11.72 22.85 -8.61
C ASP A 48 12.13 24.09 -9.42
N GLY A 49 11.68 25.28 -9.01
CA GLY A 49 11.91 26.56 -9.69
C GLY A 49 10.79 26.95 -10.67
N LYS A 50 9.94 26.00 -11.08
CA LYS A 50 8.73 26.22 -11.91
C LYS A 50 7.44 25.93 -11.14
N PHE A 51 7.43 24.93 -10.28
CA PHE A 51 6.30 24.51 -9.46
C PHE A 51 6.66 24.44 -7.99
N ILE A 52 5.69 24.74 -7.13
CA ILE A 52 5.73 24.47 -5.69
C ILE A 52 4.75 23.34 -5.38
N ASN A 53 5.16 22.41 -4.52
CA ASN A 53 4.26 21.40 -3.98
C ASN A 53 4.33 21.32 -2.46
N SER A 54 3.15 21.37 -1.82
CA SER A 54 2.97 21.15 -0.37
C SER A 54 2.58 19.72 -0.01
N TYR A 55 2.31 18.86 -1.00
CA TYR A 55 2.03 17.44 -0.83
C TYR A 55 3.34 16.63 -0.82
N SER A 56 4.32 17.09 -0.05
CA SER A 56 5.57 16.36 0.16
C SER A 56 5.82 16.11 1.65
N MET A 57 6.22 14.90 1.99
CA MET A 57 6.40 14.41 3.34
C MET A 57 7.84 13.91 3.50
N LEU A 58 8.46 14.27 4.63
CA LEU A 58 9.75 13.72 5.02
C LEU A 58 9.52 12.45 5.84
N ALA A 59 10.19 11.35 5.49
CA ALA A 59 10.16 10.13 6.29
C ALA A 59 10.73 10.37 7.69
N THR A 60 10.17 9.71 8.70
CA THR A 60 10.52 9.94 10.11
C THR A 60 12.00 9.65 10.42
N GLN A 61 12.64 8.76 9.67
CA GLN A 61 14.07 8.47 9.78
C GLN A 61 14.95 9.69 9.49
N LEU A 62 14.45 10.64 8.69
CA LEU A 62 15.15 11.88 8.35
C LEU A 62 14.80 13.05 9.28
N ASN A 63 13.97 12.84 10.31
CA ASN A 63 13.59 13.91 11.25
C ASN A 63 14.78 14.57 11.95
N HIS A 64 15.86 13.82 12.16
CA HIS A 64 17.11 14.33 12.73
C HIS A 64 17.69 15.48 11.88
N LEU A 65 17.57 15.42 10.55
CA LEU A 65 18.04 16.49 9.65
C LEU A 65 17.27 17.80 9.85
N HIS A 66 15.97 17.74 10.17
CA HIS A 66 15.23 18.94 10.57
C HIS A 66 15.66 19.39 11.97
N ALA A 67 15.76 18.47 12.94
CA ALA A 67 16.15 18.83 14.31
C ALA A 67 17.53 19.52 14.36
N GLU A 68 18.45 19.12 13.50
CA GLU A 68 19.78 19.71 13.31
C GLU A 68 19.78 21.00 12.46
N GLY A 69 18.63 21.46 11.97
CA GLY A 69 18.50 22.68 11.17
C GLY A 69 18.99 22.57 9.72
N LYS A 70 19.36 21.37 9.26
CA LYS A 70 19.87 21.11 7.90
C LYS A 70 18.79 21.30 6.81
N LEU A 71 17.51 21.23 7.18
CA LEU A 71 16.36 21.41 6.28
C LEU A 71 15.68 22.78 6.45
N SER A 72 16.47 23.81 6.74
CA SER A 72 16.01 25.20 6.82
C SER A 72 15.48 25.73 5.47
N GLU A 73 14.77 26.85 5.52
CA GLU A 73 14.25 27.51 4.33
C GLU A 73 15.38 27.85 3.34
N TYR A 74 15.10 27.66 2.04
CA TYR A 74 15.99 27.81 0.89
C TYR A 74 17.03 26.70 0.68
N THR A 75 17.12 25.71 1.56
CA THR A 75 18.05 24.58 1.38
C THR A 75 17.78 23.84 0.07
N ILE A 76 18.84 23.54 -0.67
CA ILE A 76 18.77 22.70 -1.88
C ILE A 76 19.15 21.28 -1.50
N VAL A 77 18.28 20.34 -1.86
CA VAL A 77 18.43 18.92 -1.60
C VAL A 77 18.35 18.13 -2.90
N ARG A 78 19.14 17.07 -2.99
CA ARG A 78 18.93 15.99 -3.95
C ARG A 78 18.13 14.90 -3.26
N VAL A 79 17.03 14.49 -3.84
CA VAL A 79 16.22 13.39 -3.30
C VAL A 79 16.80 12.09 -3.82
N ASP A 80 17.53 11.35 -2.97
CA ASP A 80 18.20 10.11 -3.38
C ASP A 80 17.23 8.94 -3.50
N LYS A 81 16.18 8.93 -2.67
CA LYS A 81 15.13 7.91 -2.69
C LYS A 81 13.79 8.49 -2.26
N TYR A 82 12.74 8.23 -3.02
CA TYR A 82 11.39 8.64 -2.69
C TYR A 82 10.37 7.61 -3.16
N ILE A 83 9.15 7.72 -2.65
CA ILE A 83 7.97 7.04 -3.18
C ILE A 83 6.87 8.07 -3.42
N THR A 84 5.90 7.71 -4.27
CA THR A 84 4.69 8.51 -4.43
C THR A 84 3.46 7.67 -4.09
N SER A 85 2.46 8.30 -3.49
CA SER A 85 1.20 7.67 -3.11
C SER A 85 0.05 8.57 -3.56
N VAL A 86 -1.02 8.00 -4.11
CA VAL A 86 -2.22 8.76 -4.49
C VAL A 86 -3.12 8.87 -3.27
N VAL A 87 -3.58 10.08 -2.94
CA VAL A 87 -4.51 10.33 -1.84
C VAL A 87 -5.93 10.04 -2.32
N ASN A 88 -6.64 9.18 -1.61
CA ASN A 88 -8.05 8.88 -1.88
C ASN A 88 -8.96 9.76 -1.00
N GLY A 89 -10.10 10.22 -1.53
CA GLY A 89 -11.10 11.04 -0.80
C GLY A 89 -11.38 12.42 -1.40
N LYS A 90 -11.66 13.45 -0.59
CA LYS A 90 -12.01 14.82 -1.06
C LYS A 90 -10.92 15.52 -1.91
N ASP A 91 -9.70 14.99 -1.87
CA ASP A 91 -8.53 15.39 -2.65
C ASP A 91 -8.14 14.28 -3.66
N ALA A 92 -9.10 13.44 -4.10
CA ALA A 92 -8.89 12.35 -5.05
C ALA A 92 -8.13 12.82 -6.29
N GLY A 93 -7.08 12.07 -6.67
CA GLY A 93 -6.17 12.40 -7.77
C GLY A 93 -4.85 13.05 -7.29
N LYS A 94 -4.81 13.62 -6.08
CA LYS A 94 -3.59 14.27 -5.58
C LYS A 94 -2.55 13.26 -5.13
N ARG A 95 -1.42 13.27 -5.82
CA ARG A 95 -0.24 12.47 -5.47
C ARG A 95 0.57 13.16 -4.36
N VAL A 96 0.99 12.38 -3.37
CA VAL A 96 1.90 12.79 -2.30
C VAL A 96 3.27 12.19 -2.55
N LEU A 97 4.31 13.03 -2.46
CA LEU A 97 5.70 12.64 -2.51
C LEU A 97 6.21 12.34 -1.10
N ILE A 98 6.77 11.16 -0.86
CA ILE A 98 7.37 10.79 0.43
C ILE A 98 8.87 10.59 0.23
N ILE A 99 9.67 11.45 0.84
CA ILE A 99 11.13 11.45 0.72
C ILE A 99 11.71 10.50 1.77
N LEU A 100 12.37 9.44 1.32
CA LEU A 100 12.97 8.40 2.16
C LEU A 100 14.45 8.67 2.44
N GLU A 101 15.18 9.15 1.43
CA GLU A 101 16.60 9.51 1.52
C GLU A 101 16.84 10.80 0.72
N LEU A 102 17.68 11.68 1.27
CA LEU A 102 18.08 12.92 0.61
C LEU A 102 19.50 13.31 1.00
N SER A 103 20.15 14.05 0.11
CA SER A 103 21.44 14.70 0.33
C SER A 103 21.28 16.20 0.29
N VAL A 104 21.79 16.91 1.30
CA VAL A 104 21.85 18.38 1.30
C VAL A 104 22.99 18.82 0.40
N LEU A 105 22.68 19.57 -0.66
CA LEU A 105 23.68 20.07 -1.62
C LEU A 105 24.16 21.48 -1.24
N ASN A 106 23.23 22.38 -0.92
CA ASN A 106 23.54 23.73 -0.47
C ASN A 106 22.63 24.08 0.72
N PRO A 107 23.18 24.48 1.88
CA PRO A 107 22.40 24.95 3.01
C PRO A 107 21.57 26.19 2.67
N GLY A 108 20.40 26.33 3.31
CA GLY A 108 19.52 27.48 3.08
C GLY A 108 20.14 28.83 3.38
N THR A 109 21.08 28.90 4.33
CA THR A 109 21.87 30.09 4.63
C THR A 109 22.83 30.50 3.51
N GLU A 110 23.29 29.56 2.69
CA GLU A 110 24.13 29.82 1.51
C GLU A 110 23.29 30.29 0.33
N VAL A 111 22.11 29.68 0.14
CA VAL A 111 21.22 29.97 -0.99
C VAL A 111 20.48 31.30 -0.78
N GLY A 112 19.95 31.53 0.42
CA GLY A 112 19.42 32.81 0.91
C GLY A 112 18.18 33.37 0.20
N LYS A 113 17.69 32.71 -0.86
CA LYS A 113 16.53 33.17 -1.64
C LYS A 113 15.82 32.02 -2.33
N LYS A 114 14.53 32.23 -2.61
CA LYS A 114 13.73 31.37 -3.48
C LYS A 114 14.29 31.42 -4.91
N ILE A 115 14.49 30.25 -5.52
CA ILE A 115 14.98 30.12 -6.90
C ILE A 115 13.78 29.96 -7.85
N GLY A 116 13.80 30.72 -8.94
CA GLY A 116 12.73 30.73 -9.95
C GLY A 116 11.48 31.52 -9.53
N THR A 117 10.42 31.38 -10.33
CA THR A 117 9.10 31.99 -10.06
C THR A 117 8.02 30.90 -9.99
N PRO A 118 8.17 29.92 -9.07
CA PRO A 118 7.35 28.72 -9.11
C PRO A 118 5.91 29.02 -8.66
N VAL A 119 4.96 28.42 -9.37
CA VAL A 119 3.52 28.49 -9.12
C VAL A 119 3.04 27.23 -8.39
N SER A 120 1.97 27.32 -7.61
CA SER A 120 1.41 26.15 -6.92
C SER A 120 0.97 25.09 -7.92
N TYR A 121 1.42 23.84 -7.73
CA TYR A 121 0.92 22.72 -8.52
C TYR A 121 -0.54 22.43 -8.16
N THR A 122 -1.44 22.59 -9.14
CA THR A 122 -2.84 22.15 -9.10
C THR A 122 -3.12 21.38 -10.40
N GLU A 123 -3.82 20.24 -10.33
CA GLU A 123 -4.17 19.45 -11.52
C GLU A 123 -4.91 20.29 -12.58
N GLU A 124 -5.70 21.26 -12.13
CA GLU A 124 -6.46 22.20 -12.96
C GLU A 124 -5.55 23.20 -13.72
N ALA A 125 -4.43 23.65 -13.13
CA ALA A 125 -3.47 24.51 -13.82
C ALA A 125 -2.66 23.75 -14.89
N ALA A 126 -2.56 22.42 -14.78
CA ALA A 126 -1.86 21.56 -15.73
C ALA A 126 -2.74 21.08 -16.89
N ALA A 127 -4.07 21.16 -16.75
CA ALA A 127 -5.03 20.93 -17.84
C ALA A 127 -5.15 22.15 -18.78
N GLN A 128 -4.87 23.36 -18.28
CA GLN A 128 -4.91 24.60 -19.08
C GLN A 128 -3.64 24.86 -19.90
N SER A 129 -2.58 24.07 -19.76
CA SER A 129 -1.34 24.23 -20.57
C SER A 129 -1.39 23.53 -21.94
N LYS A 130 -2.52 22.92 -22.32
CA LYS A 130 -2.73 22.31 -23.66
C LYS A 130 -3.65 23.07 -24.61
N ALA A 131 -4.06 24.29 -24.29
CA ALA A 131 -4.75 25.14 -25.26
C ALA A 131 -4.52 26.62 -24.95
N SER A 132 -3.58 27.27 -25.64
CA SER A 132 -3.82 28.48 -26.44
C SER A 132 -2.51 29.23 -26.75
N THR A 133 -2.22 29.29 -28.04
CA THR A 133 -1.31 30.25 -28.67
C THR A 133 -2.08 31.57 -28.85
N ASN A 134 -1.41 32.68 -28.54
CA ASN A 134 -1.67 34.08 -28.94
C ASN A 134 -2.77 34.93 -28.26
N ASN A 135 -2.23 35.97 -27.61
CA ASN A 135 -2.53 37.41 -27.74
C ASN A 135 -3.36 38.18 -26.68
N SER A 136 -2.61 39.11 -26.04
CA SER A 136 -2.87 40.53 -25.78
C SER A 136 -3.98 40.99 -24.82
N SER A 137 -3.49 41.52 -23.68
CA SER A 137 -3.75 42.83 -23.08
C SER A 137 -5.09 43.21 -22.40
N THR A 138 -4.88 43.90 -21.28
CA THR A 138 -5.66 44.98 -20.61
C THR A 138 -6.71 44.68 -19.52
N ALA A 139 -6.39 45.26 -18.34
CA ALA A 139 -7.25 46.05 -17.45
C ALA A 139 -7.99 45.38 -16.25
N THR A 140 -7.36 45.55 -15.07
CA THR A 140 -7.84 46.14 -13.80
C THR A 140 -9.26 45.89 -13.22
N LYS A 141 -9.21 45.62 -11.89
CA LYS A 141 -10.05 46.12 -10.75
C LYS A 141 -11.10 45.16 -10.12
N PRO A 142 -11.49 45.34 -8.82
CA PRO A 142 -10.93 44.53 -7.72
C PRO A 142 -11.94 43.94 -6.69
N ALA A 143 -11.41 43.05 -5.83
CA ALA A 143 -11.72 42.78 -4.41
C ALA A 143 -13.12 42.28 -3.98
N LYS A 144 -13.12 41.22 -3.15
CA LYS A 144 -13.85 41.17 -1.86
C LYS A 144 -13.25 40.11 -0.92
N LYS A 145 -12.95 40.55 0.30
CA LYS A 145 -12.52 39.75 1.46
C LYS A 145 -13.75 39.10 2.11
N ALA A 146 -13.59 37.92 2.69
CA ALA A 146 -14.47 37.43 3.74
C ALA A 146 -13.65 36.67 4.80
N ASP A 147 -13.65 37.24 6.00
CA ASP A 147 -13.17 36.68 7.26
C ASP A 147 -14.10 35.56 7.74
N THR A 148 -13.55 34.43 8.19
CA THR A 148 -14.19 33.59 9.23
C THR A 148 -13.14 32.91 10.10
N LYS A 149 -13.32 33.09 11.41
CA LYS A 149 -12.49 32.62 12.54
C LYS A 149 -12.55 31.08 12.70
N PRO A 150 -11.51 30.44 13.28
CA PRO A 150 -11.54 29.01 13.58
C PRO A 150 -12.23 28.73 14.93
N SER A 151 -13.22 27.82 14.94
CA SER A 151 -13.81 27.29 16.17
C SER A 151 -13.08 26.04 16.66
N LEU A 152 -12.73 26.05 17.94
CA LEU A 152 -12.29 24.89 18.74
C LEU A 152 -13.44 23.91 19.04
N TYR A 153 -13.06 22.78 19.66
CA TYR A 153 -13.84 21.63 20.17
C TYR A 153 -14.00 20.48 19.16
N ASN A 154 -13.82 19.19 19.49
CA ASN A 154 -13.57 18.53 20.77
C ASN A 154 -12.91 17.17 20.53
N ASN A 155 -12.19 16.71 21.54
CA ASN A 155 -11.46 15.45 21.62
C ASN A 155 -12.42 14.28 21.89
N ASN A 156 -12.32 13.17 21.15
CA ASN A 156 -12.73 11.86 21.65
C ASN A 156 -11.92 10.74 20.95
N ASN A 157 -11.26 9.96 21.80
CA ASN A 157 -10.44 8.79 21.49
C ASN A 157 -11.29 7.58 21.07
N ASN A 158 -10.63 6.60 20.44
CA ASN A 158 -11.08 5.25 20.05
C ASN A 158 -11.57 5.05 18.62
N ASN A 159 -10.80 5.44 17.60
CA ASN A 159 -11.01 4.81 16.29
C ASN A 159 -9.85 4.92 15.31
N THR A 160 -8.79 4.13 15.47
CA THR A 160 -7.68 4.11 14.50
C THR A 160 -8.06 3.48 13.17
N LEU A 161 -9.00 2.52 13.18
CA LEU A 161 -9.54 1.96 11.93
C LEU A 161 -10.45 2.98 11.28
N ASN A 162 -11.43 3.56 12.00
CA ASN A 162 -12.28 4.58 11.38
C ASN A 162 -11.52 5.83 10.97
N GLN A 163 -10.39 6.20 11.59
CA GLN A 163 -9.61 7.35 11.16
C GLN A 163 -8.79 7.06 9.88
N SER A 164 -8.36 5.81 9.66
CA SER A 164 -7.70 5.40 8.41
C SER A 164 -8.71 5.07 7.30
N LEU A 165 -9.91 4.61 7.65
CA LEU A 165 -11.06 4.44 6.75
C LEU A 165 -11.67 5.79 6.34
N THR A 166 -11.82 6.74 7.28
CA THR A 166 -12.27 8.12 6.96
C THR A 166 -11.21 8.95 6.26
N ALA A 167 -9.93 8.57 6.34
CA ALA A 167 -8.83 9.19 5.60
C ALA A 167 -8.41 8.42 4.33
N GLY A 168 -9.04 7.27 4.02
CA GLY A 168 -8.78 6.50 2.79
C GLY A 168 -7.33 6.04 2.59
N LEU A 169 -6.51 5.99 3.65
CA LEU A 169 -5.09 5.63 3.55
C LEU A 169 -4.91 4.10 3.58
N THR A 170 -4.86 3.47 2.41
CA THR A 170 -4.48 2.07 2.22
C THR A 170 -3.03 1.95 1.74
N HIS A 171 -2.39 0.82 2.03
CA HIS A 171 -1.04 0.47 1.63
C HIS A 171 -1.10 -0.77 0.74
N PRO A 172 -0.31 -0.84 -0.34
CA PRO A 172 -0.22 -2.05 -1.14
C PRO A 172 0.51 -3.15 -0.38
N ILE A 173 0.07 -4.40 -0.54
CA ILE A 173 0.66 -5.62 0.02
C ILE A 173 2.16 -5.70 -0.29
N SER A 174 2.58 -5.35 -1.51
CA SER A 174 3.99 -5.40 -1.91
C SER A 174 4.90 -4.43 -1.16
N SER A 175 4.34 -3.37 -0.56
CA SER A 175 5.09 -2.38 0.22
C SER A 175 5.25 -2.76 1.69
N LEU A 176 4.57 -3.81 2.15
CA LEU A 176 4.60 -4.19 3.54
C LEU A 176 5.99 -4.69 3.94
N SER A 177 6.49 -4.17 5.05
CA SER A 177 7.78 -4.53 5.63
C SER A 177 7.63 -4.82 7.11
N PRO A 178 8.37 -5.81 7.68
CA PRO A 178 8.38 -6.07 9.12
C PRO A 178 8.76 -4.87 10.00
N TYR A 179 9.41 -3.85 9.43
CA TYR A 179 9.81 -2.63 10.13
C TYR A 179 8.71 -1.55 10.17
N GLN A 180 7.60 -1.76 9.46
CA GLN A 180 6.46 -0.84 9.43
C GLN A 180 5.30 -1.41 10.25
N ASN A 181 4.96 -0.75 11.37
CA ASN A 181 3.89 -1.19 12.27
C ASN A 181 2.56 -0.46 12.07
N LYS A 182 2.54 0.62 11.27
CA LYS A 182 1.34 1.43 10.98
C LYS A 182 1.05 1.40 9.49
N TRP A 183 0.23 0.44 9.08
CA TRP A 183 -0.29 0.27 7.73
C TRP A 183 -1.71 -0.28 7.80
N VAL A 184 -2.50 -0.03 6.76
CA VAL A 184 -3.82 -0.62 6.53
C VAL A 184 -3.81 -1.12 5.10
N ILE A 185 -4.15 -2.38 4.86
CA ILE A 185 -4.35 -2.88 3.49
C ILE A 185 -5.85 -3.01 3.23
N LYS A 186 -6.26 -2.81 1.97
CA LYS A 186 -7.57 -3.21 1.46
C LYS A 186 -7.31 -4.41 0.56
N ALA A 187 -7.79 -5.59 0.94
CA ALA A 187 -7.46 -6.83 0.25
C ALA A 187 -8.66 -7.76 0.17
N ARG A 188 -8.79 -8.48 -0.96
CA ARG A 188 -9.77 -9.55 -1.14
C ARG A 188 -9.23 -10.86 -0.58
N VAL A 189 -10.08 -11.62 0.09
CA VAL A 189 -9.74 -12.97 0.55
C VAL A 189 -9.91 -13.93 -0.62
N THR A 190 -8.81 -14.47 -1.14
CA THR A 190 -8.84 -15.40 -2.28
C THR A 190 -8.96 -16.85 -1.86
N ALA A 191 -8.46 -17.19 -0.66
CA ALA A 191 -8.60 -18.52 -0.09
C ALA A 191 -8.68 -18.45 1.43
N LYS A 192 -9.45 -19.37 2.02
CA LYS A 192 -9.55 -19.56 3.47
C LYS A 192 -9.38 -21.03 3.80
N GLY A 193 -8.37 -21.34 4.60
CA GLY A 193 -8.13 -22.69 5.12
C GLY A 193 -9.09 -23.05 6.25
N PRO A 194 -9.39 -24.35 6.44
CA PRO A 194 -10.23 -24.79 7.55
C PRO A 194 -9.55 -24.53 8.90
N MET A 195 -10.36 -24.39 9.96
CA MET A 195 -9.86 -24.34 11.33
C MET A 195 -9.09 -25.64 11.66
N ARG A 196 -7.82 -25.51 12.04
CA ARG A 196 -6.94 -26.62 12.41
C ARG A 196 -6.53 -26.51 13.87
N THR A 197 -6.49 -27.63 14.57
CA THR A 197 -5.90 -27.74 15.91
C THR A 197 -4.45 -28.18 15.84
N TRP A 198 -3.65 -27.67 16.78
CA TRP A 198 -2.27 -28.09 17.01
C TRP A 198 -2.04 -28.29 18.51
N SER A 199 -1.19 -29.25 18.85
CA SER A 199 -0.72 -29.50 20.21
C SER A 199 0.76 -29.88 20.14
N ASN A 200 1.59 -29.20 20.90
CA ASN A 200 3.03 -29.44 20.99
C ASN A 200 3.53 -29.17 22.41
N ALA A 201 4.82 -29.39 22.66
CA ALA A 201 5.42 -29.19 23.98
C ALA A 201 5.31 -27.75 24.54
N LYS A 202 5.03 -26.76 23.69
CA LYS A 202 4.84 -25.34 24.07
C LYS A 202 3.36 -24.97 24.28
N GLY A 203 2.46 -25.92 24.13
CA GLY A 203 1.02 -25.76 24.36
C GLY A 203 0.17 -26.26 23.20
N GLU A 204 -1.12 -25.99 23.28
CA GLU A 204 -2.10 -26.31 22.26
C GLU A 204 -2.84 -25.06 21.78
N GLY A 205 -3.53 -25.19 20.66
CA GLY A 205 -4.37 -24.12 20.13
C GLY A 205 -5.00 -24.46 18.80
N LYS A 206 -5.77 -23.49 18.30
CA LYS A 206 -6.35 -23.52 16.96
C LYS A 206 -5.64 -22.49 16.07
N LEU A 207 -5.70 -22.71 14.76
CA LEU A 207 -5.27 -21.76 13.76
C LEU A 207 -6.09 -21.91 12.48
N PHE A 208 -6.17 -20.85 11.72
CA PHE A 208 -6.56 -20.91 10.31
C PHE A 208 -5.69 -19.92 9.52
N SER A 209 -5.52 -20.18 8.24
CA SER A 209 -4.82 -19.27 7.33
C SER A 209 -5.77 -18.79 6.24
N MET A 210 -5.53 -17.60 5.73
CA MET A 210 -6.20 -17.03 4.57
C MET A 210 -5.19 -16.41 3.63
N ASP A 211 -5.49 -16.43 2.34
CA ASP A 211 -4.71 -15.76 1.31
C ASP A 211 -5.45 -14.48 0.91
N LEU A 212 -4.68 -13.39 0.83
CA LEU A 212 -5.17 -12.05 0.59
C LEU A 212 -4.53 -11.52 -0.68
N MET A 213 -5.30 -10.80 -1.50
CA MET A 213 -4.86 -10.22 -2.77
C MET A 213 -5.27 -8.76 -2.88
N ASP A 214 -4.37 -7.95 -3.42
CA ASP A 214 -4.65 -6.59 -3.90
C ASP A 214 -4.01 -6.37 -5.29
N GLU A 215 -4.05 -5.15 -5.79
CA GLU A 215 -3.44 -4.75 -7.08
C GLU A 215 -1.91 -4.96 -7.16
N SER A 216 -1.25 -5.06 -6.01
CA SER A 216 0.20 -5.10 -5.90
C SER A 216 0.75 -6.50 -5.70
N GLY A 217 -0.05 -7.43 -5.18
CA GLY A 217 0.34 -8.82 -5.00
C GLY A 217 -0.52 -9.59 -4.00
N GLU A 218 0.00 -10.75 -3.61
CA GLU A 218 -0.66 -11.69 -2.70
C GLU A 218 0.12 -11.81 -1.39
N ILE A 219 -0.57 -12.06 -0.28
CA ILE A 219 0.06 -12.35 1.00
C ILE A 219 -0.78 -13.33 1.82
N ARG A 220 -0.11 -14.23 2.54
CA ARG A 220 -0.78 -15.15 3.45
C ARG A 220 -0.89 -14.53 4.83
N ALA A 221 -2.06 -14.62 5.44
CA ALA A 221 -2.31 -14.24 6.81
C ALA A 221 -2.73 -15.47 7.65
N THR A 222 -2.16 -15.62 8.85
CA THR A 222 -2.48 -16.73 9.76
C THR A 222 -2.97 -16.20 11.10
N ALA A 223 -4.11 -16.68 11.55
CA ALA A 223 -4.67 -16.38 12.86
C ALA A 223 -4.44 -17.56 13.81
N PHE A 224 -4.01 -17.28 15.05
CA PHE A 224 -3.77 -18.29 16.08
C PHE A 224 -4.65 -18.06 17.30
N ARG A 225 -5.01 -19.15 17.99
CA ARG A 225 -5.72 -19.17 19.28
C ARG A 225 -6.98 -18.29 19.23
N GLU A 226 -7.09 -17.33 20.12
CA GLU A 226 -8.24 -16.42 20.24
C GLU A 226 -8.52 -15.64 18.95
N GLN A 227 -7.48 -15.26 18.19
CA GLN A 227 -7.68 -14.55 16.91
C GLN A 227 -8.27 -15.47 15.84
N ALA A 228 -7.96 -16.77 15.90
CA ALA A 228 -8.55 -17.74 15.01
C ALA A 228 -10.06 -17.82 15.27
N GLU A 229 -10.48 -17.99 16.52
CA GLU A 229 -11.90 -18.09 16.88
C GLU A 229 -12.66 -16.79 16.63
N LYS A 230 -12.03 -15.63 16.86
CA LYS A 230 -12.63 -14.31 16.65
C LYS A 230 -12.93 -14.01 15.18
N TYR A 231 -11.98 -14.29 14.28
CA TYR A 231 -12.07 -13.86 12.89
C TYR A 231 -12.54 -14.95 11.94
N TYR A 232 -12.56 -16.22 12.34
CA TYR A 232 -12.92 -17.30 11.44
C TYR A 232 -14.33 -17.13 10.85
N ASP A 233 -15.33 -16.77 11.65
CA ASP A 233 -16.71 -16.64 11.14
C ASP A 233 -16.96 -15.31 10.40
N ILE A 234 -16.10 -14.31 10.58
CA ILE A 234 -16.22 -12.98 9.95
C ILE A 234 -15.57 -12.94 8.56
N ILE A 235 -14.50 -13.73 8.38
CA ILE A 235 -13.75 -13.79 7.12
C ILE A 235 -14.43 -14.75 6.16
N GLU A 236 -14.86 -14.24 5.01
CA GLU A 236 -15.45 -15.00 3.91
C GLU A 236 -14.56 -14.88 2.67
N VAL A 237 -14.54 -15.93 1.85
CA VAL A 237 -13.83 -15.91 0.56
C VAL A 237 -14.55 -14.97 -0.40
N ASP A 238 -13.80 -14.38 -1.32
CA ASP A 238 -14.24 -13.41 -2.34
C ASP A 238 -14.71 -12.04 -1.80
N HIS A 239 -14.67 -11.83 -0.48
CA HIS A 239 -14.99 -10.56 0.15
C HIS A 239 -13.74 -9.72 0.40
N VAL A 240 -13.93 -8.40 0.41
CA VAL A 240 -12.87 -7.41 0.62
C VAL A 240 -12.88 -6.89 2.06
N TYR A 241 -11.69 -6.84 2.66
CA TYR A 241 -11.51 -6.39 4.03
C TYR A 241 -10.40 -5.36 4.13
N TYR A 242 -10.60 -4.41 5.05
CA TYR A 242 -9.54 -3.57 5.58
C TYR A 242 -8.86 -4.27 6.74
N ILE A 243 -7.56 -4.52 6.62
CA ILE A 243 -6.77 -5.25 7.61
C ILE A 243 -5.61 -4.37 8.08
N SER A 244 -5.44 -4.25 9.39
CA SER A 244 -4.37 -3.46 10.00
C SER A 244 -3.84 -4.10 11.28
N LYS A 245 -2.65 -3.65 11.73
CA LYS A 245 -2.00 -4.06 12.97
C LYS A 245 -1.76 -5.58 13.06
N CYS A 246 -1.39 -6.19 11.94
CA CYS A 246 -0.87 -7.56 11.94
C CYS A 246 0.66 -7.54 12.07
N GLN A 247 1.24 -8.65 12.51
CA GLN A 247 2.69 -8.82 12.56
C GLN A 247 3.19 -9.46 11.26
N LEU A 248 4.14 -8.83 10.57
CA LEU A 248 4.82 -9.44 9.43
C LEU A 248 6.01 -10.31 9.88
N LYS A 249 6.16 -11.47 9.24
CA LYS A 249 7.28 -12.39 9.42
C LYS A 249 7.75 -12.90 8.05
N PRO A 250 9.00 -13.37 7.92
CA PRO A 250 9.41 -14.08 6.71
C PRO A 250 8.49 -15.26 6.42
N ALA A 251 8.03 -15.38 5.17
CA ALA A 251 7.10 -16.41 4.74
C ALA A 251 7.74 -17.79 4.84
N ASN A 252 7.03 -18.74 5.45
CA ASN A 252 7.47 -20.12 5.42
C ASN A 252 7.05 -20.80 4.12
N LYS A 253 7.92 -20.75 3.11
CA LYS A 253 7.71 -21.34 1.78
C LYS A 253 7.45 -22.85 1.76
N GLN A 254 7.66 -23.56 2.88
CA GLN A 254 7.27 -24.97 3.00
C GLN A 254 5.74 -25.16 3.10
N PHE A 255 5.01 -24.11 3.51
CA PHE A 255 3.58 -24.19 3.79
C PHE A 255 2.74 -23.25 2.91
N THR A 256 3.36 -22.42 2.07
CA THR A 256 2.66 -21.49 1.17
C THR A 256 3.20 -21.59 -0.25
N THR A 257 2.31 -21.51 -1.23
CA THR A 257 2.62 -21.43 -2.67
C THR A 257 2.79 -19.99 -3.15
N LEU A 258 2.48 -18.99 -2.31
CA LEU A 258 2.55 -17.58 -2.68
C LEU A 258 3.99 -17.11 -2.89
N LYS A 259 4.19 -16.23 -3.87
CA LYS A 259 5.52 -15.69 -4.22
C LYS A 259 6.07 -14.70 -3.20
N ASN A 260 5.22 -14.07 -2.38
CA ASN A 260 5.61 -13.05 -1.40
C ASN A 260 6.57 -13.58 -0.31
N ASP A 261 7.64 -12.85 -0.04
CA ASP A 261 8.69 -13.21 0.93
C ASP A 261 8.26 -13.03 2.39
N TYR A 262 7.11 -12.38 2.61
CA TYR A 262 6.54 -12.18 3.93
C TYR A 262 5.17 -12.83 4.09
N GLU A 263 4.83 -13.19 5.32
CA GLU A 263 3.52 -13.65 5.75
C GLU A 263 3.07 -12.83 6.97
N MET A 264 1.76 -12.68 7.14
CA MET A 264 1.16 -11.97 8.25
C MET A 264 0.68 -12.93 9.33
N THR A 265 0.86 -12.54 10.58
CA THR A 265 0.25 -13.18 11.75
C THR A 265 -0.71 -12.19 12.40
N LEU A 266 -1.96 -12.60 12.60
CA LEU A 266 -2.95 -11.80 13.35
C LEU A 266 -2.60 -11.82 14.84
N THR A 267 -2.63 -10.65 15.45
CA THR A 267 -2.32 -10.41 16.87
C THR A 267 -3.56 -9.89 17.60
N GLY A 268 -3.49 -9.74 18.92
CA GLY A 268 -4.60 -9.19 19.71
C GLY A 268 -4.98 -7.74 19.34
N GLU A 269 -4.07 -7.01 18.70
CA GLU A 269 -4.30 -5.63 18.25
C GLU A 269 -4.82 -5.56 16.81
N THR A 270 -4.86 -6.69 16.11
CA THR A 270 -5.32 -6.73 14.73
C THR A 270 -6.75 -6.22 14.62
N GLN A 271 -6.98 -5.38 13.61
CA GLN A 271 -8.27 -4.81 13.29
C GLN A 271 -8.64 -5.23 11.88
N ILE A 272 -9.82 -5.85 11.73
CA ILE A 272 -10.38 -6.27 10.45
C ILE A 272 -11.79 -5.69 10.35
N GLN A 273 -12.09 -5.08 9.20
CA GLN A 273 -13.41 -4.56 8.88
C GLN A 273 -13.76 -4.90 7.43
N ALA A 274 -14.98 -5.39 7.20
CA ALA A 274 -15.48 -5.62 5.85
C ALA A 274 -15.62 -4.29 5.08
N CYS A 275 -15.28 -4.30 3.80
CA CYS A 275 -15.56 -3.20 2.89
C CYS A 275 -16.89 -3.47 2.20
N GLU A 276 -17.86 -2.56 2.34
CA GLU A 276 -19.18 -2.65 1.69
C GLU A 276 -19.27 -1.74 0.44
N GLU A 277 -18.19 -1.02 0.11
CA GLU A 277 -18.10 -0.12 -1.06
C GLU A 277 -17.58 -0.87 -2.29
N ASP A 278 -17.85 -0.35 -3.50
CA ASP A 278 -17.48 -1.00 -4.76
C ASP A 278 -16.01 -1.48 -4.79
N ASP A 279 -15.82 -2.77 -5.11
CA ASP A 279 -14.53 -3.48 -5.12
C ASP A 279 -13.71 -3.25 -6.39
N ASN A 280 -14.04 -2.22 -7.18
CA ASN A 280 -13.44 -1.96 -8.51
C ASN A 280 -11.91 -1.79 -8.49
N ASP A 281 -11.35 -1.37 -7.35
CA ASP A 281 -9.90 -1.14 -7.20
C ASP A 281 -9.11 -2.41 -6.87
N ILE A 282 -9.78 -3.50 -6.45
CA ILE A 282 -9.11 -4.77 -6.18
C ILE A 282 -9.28 -5.71 -7.37
N PRO A 283 -8.18 -6.21 -7.96
CA PRO A 283 -8.27 -7.14 -9.06
C PRO A 283 -9.17 -8.33 -8.72
N GLU A 284 -10.04 -8.69 -9.66
CA GLU A 284 -10.65 -10.00 -9.64
C GLU A 284 -9.59 -11.07 -9.88
N ILE A 285 -9.76 -12.23 -9.25
CA ILE A 285 -8.85 -13.37 -9.40
C ILE A 285 -8.81 -13.76 -10.88
N LYS A 286 -7.67 -13.52 -11.53
CA LYS A 286 -7.43 -13.96 -12.90
C LYS A 286 -6.85 -15.37 -12.87
N TYR A 287 -7.64 -16.34 -13.31
CA TYR A 287 -7.18 -17.71 -13.48
C TYR A 287 -6.53 -17.90 -14.85
N ASP A 288 -5.31 -18.44 -14.88
CA ASP A 288 -4.67 -18.87 -16.13
C ASP A 288 -5.02 -20.34 -16.39
N LEU A 289 -6.25 -20.54 -16.87
CA LEU A 289 -6.86 -21.87 -16.96
C LEU A 289 -6.19 -22.71 -18.06
N VAL A 290 -5.51 -23.76 -17.63
CA VAL A 290 -4.93 -24.78 -18.50
C VAL A 290 -5.97 -25.88 -18.76
N PRO A 291 -6.25 -26.23 -20.04
CA PRO A 291 -7.11 -27.36 -20.37
C PRO A 291 -6.56 -28.68 -19.80
N ILE A 292 -7.45 -29.57 -19.36
CA ILE A 292 -7.09 -30.85 -18.73
C ILE A 292 -6.22 -31.70 -19.67
N SER A 293 -6.49 -31.65 -20.98
CA SER A 293 -5.69 -32.32 -22.01
C SER A 293 -4.22 -31.90 -22.05
N GLN A 294 -3.88 -30.69 -21.60
CA GLN A 294 -2.51 -30.17 -21.63
C GLN A 294 -1.73 -30.50 -20.36
N LEU A 295 -2.39 -30.94 -19.29
CA LEU A 295 -1.75 -31.27 -18.01
C LEU A 295 -0.71 -32.38 -18.15
N ALA A 296 -0.91 -33.33 -19.08
CA ALA A 296 0.02 -34.42 -19.35
C ALA A 296 1.37 -33.93 -19.94
N ASN A 297 1.40 -32.73 -20.52
CA ASN A 297 2.61 -32.16 -21.12
C ASN A 297 3.41 -31.28 -20.16
N LEU A 298 2.88 -31.02 -18.97
CA LEU A 298 3.53 -30.19 -17.96
C LEU A 298 4.46 -31.03 -17.09
N GLU A 299 5.53 -30.40 -16.60
CA GLU A 299 6.46 -31.06 -15.69
C GLU A 299 5.79 -31.39 -14.35
N ALA A 300 6.12 -32.56 -13.81
CA ALA A 300 5.62 -32.99 -12.51
C ALA A 300 5.98 -31.98 -11.42
N ARG A 301 5.02 -31.73 -10.49
CA ARG A 301 5.09 -30.73 -9.40
C ARG A 301 4.94 -29.27 -9.83
N THR A 302 4.55 -29.00 -11.06
CA THR A 302 4.12 -27.66 -11.49
C THR A 302 2.73 -27.36 -10.93
N SER A 303 2.52 -26.16 -10.37
CA SER A 303 1.20 -25.66 -9.99
C SER A 303 0.44 -25.13 -11.21
N VAL A 304 -0.83 -25.49 -11.33
CA VAL A 304 -1.67 -25.17 -12.49
C VAL A 304 -3.07 -24.77 -12.02
N ASP A 305 -3.70 -23.87 -12.76
CA ASP A 305 -5.12 -23.56 -12.60
C ASP A 305 -5.90 -24.31 -13.69
N THR A 306 -6.96 -25.03 -13.32
CA THR A 306 -7.81 -25.72 -14.29
C THR A 306 -9.26 -25.69 -13.82
N ILE A 307 -10.19 -25.75 -14.78
CA ILE A 307 -11.63 -25.77 -14.51
C ILE A 307 -12.25 -26.95 -15.26
N GLY A 308 -13.16 -27.66 -14.59
CA GLY A 308 -13.84 -28.80 -15.16
C GLY A 308 -15.12 -29.14 -14.40
N ILE A 309 -15.97 -29.93 -15.05
CA ILE A 309 -17.17 -30.50 -14.44
C ILE A 309 -16.74 -31.73 -13.63
N CYS A 310 -17.16 -31.79 -12.37
CA CYS A 310 -16.97 -32.99 -11.54
C CYS A 310 -17.87 -34.11 -12.06
N LYS A 311 -17.25 -35.13 -12.66
CA LYS A 311 -17.95 -36.29 -13.24
C LYS A 311 -18.20 -37.37 -12.18
N GLU A 312 -17.18 -37.68 -11.38
CA GLU A 312 -17.24 -38.74 -10.38
C GLU A 312 -16.59 -38.28 -9.07
N VAL A 313 -17.18 -38.72 -7.95
CA VAL A 313 -16.72 -38.46 -6.59
C VAL A 313 -16.47 -39.81 -5.93
N GLY A 314 -15.21 -40.10 -5.62
CA GLY A 314 -14.83 -41.33 -4.94
C GLY A 314 -15.22 -41.34 -3.45
N GLU A 315 -15.09 -42.51 -2.82
CA GLU A 315 -15.35 -42.67 -1.39
C GLU A 315 -14.33 -41.91 -0.52
N LEU A 316 -14.76 -41.45 0.65
CA LEU A 316 -13.89 -40.78 1.62
C LEU A 316 -13.05 -41.82 2.36
N GLN A 317 -11.78 -41.90 2.04
CA GLN A 317 -10.83 -42.78 2.70
C GLN A 317 -10.19 -42.05 3.88
N THR A 318 -10.06 -42.73 5.02
CA THR A 318 -9.29 -42.23 6.18
C THR A 318 -8.00 -43.02 6.26
N PHE A 319 -6.87 -42.33 6.34
CA PHE A 319 -5.54 -42.92 6.40
C PHE A 319 -4.73 -42.31 7.54
N THR A 320 -4.02 -43.16 8.28
CA THR A 320 -3.16 -42.72 9.39
C THR A 320 -1.72 -42.60 8.89
N SER A 321 -1.11 -41.41 9.04
CA SER A 321 0.29 -41.20 8.71
C SER A 321 1.18 -42.06 9.59
N ARG A 322 2.04 -42.90 9.00
CA ARG A 322 2.99 -43.73 9.77
C ARG A 322 3.99 -42.91 10.57
N THR A 323 4.32 -41.71 10.12
CA THR A 323 5.36 -40.87 10.74
C THR A 323 4.80 -40.00 11.87
N THR A 324 3.59 -39.48 11.71
CA THR A 324 2.99 -38.53 12.68
C THR A 324 1.84 -39.13 13.47
N ASN A 325 1.47 -40.38 13.19
CA ASN A 325 0.30 -41.10 13.75
C ASN A 325 -1.01 -40.31 13.66
N LYS A 326 -1.09 -39.38 12.69
CA LYS A 326 -2.21 -38.46 12.52
C LYS A 326 -3.13 -38.99 11.44
N GLU A 327 -4.43 -38.97 11.70
CA GLU A 327 -5.46 -39.32 10.72
C GLU A 327 -5.63 -38.20 9.68
N PHE A 328 -5.70 -38.60 8.43
CA PHE A 328 -5.98 -37.76 7.28
C PHE A 328 -7.14 -38.35 6.50
N LYS A 329 -7.91 -37.49 5.83
CA LYS A 329 -9.03 -37.90 4.98
C LYS A 329 -8.65 -37.58 3.53
N LYS A 330 -8.70 -38.58 2.64
CA LYS A 330 -8.51 -38.46 1.19
C LYS A 330 -9.86 -38.70 0.52
N ARG A 331 -10.18 -37.89 -0.47
CA ARG A 331 -11.25 -38.17 -1.42
C ARG A 331 -10.71 -37.91 -2.82
N GLU A 332 -11.01 -38.83 -3.74
CA GLU A 332 -10.62 -38.73 -5.13
C GLU A 332 -11.77 -38.11 -5.93
N LEU A 333 -11.45 -37.22 -6.87
CA LEU A 333 -12.43 -36.50 -7.68
C LEU A 333 -12.01 -36.61 -9.14
N THR A 334 -12.92 -37.01 -10.02
CA THR A 334 -12.67 -36.98 -11.47
C THR A 334 -13.27 -35.73 -12.08
N LEU A 335 -12.42 -34.88 -12.66
CA LEU A 335 -12.81 -33.67 -13.38
C LEU A 335 -12.72 -33.92 -14.89
N VAL A 336 -13.68 -33.39 -15.65
CA VAL A 336 -13.71 -33.42 -17.12
C VAL A 336 -13.95 -32.02 -17.66
N ASP A 337 -13.24 -31.63 -18.71
CA ASP A 337 -13.39 -30.33 -19.36
C ASP A 337 -13.96 -30.45 -20.78
N SER A 338 -14.06 -29.32 -21.48
CA SER A 338 -14.51 -29.26 -22.88
C SER A 338 -13.61 -30.01 -23.87
N SER A 339 -12.39 -30.40 -23.47
CA SER A 339 -11.48 -31.20 -24.29
C SER A 339 -11.78 -32.70 -24.23
N ASN A 340 -12.82 -33.12 -23.50
CA ASN A 340 -13.16 -34.52 -23.20
C ASN A 340 -12.04 -35.30 -22.49
N ALA A 341 -11.03 -34.61 -21.97
CA ALA A 341 -9.99 -35.21 -21.14
C ALA A 341 -10.47 -35.29 -19.68
N ALA A 342 -10.03 -36.33 -18.96
CA ALA A 342 -10.35 -36.53 -17.56
C ALA A 342 -9.07 -36.56 -16.71
N VAL A 343 -9.14 -35.96 -15.51
CA VAL A 343 -8.07 -36.02 -14.50
C VAL A 343 -8.65 -36.44 -13.15
N SER A 344 -7.90 -37.24 -12.39
CA SER A 344 -8.28 -37.86 -11.12
C SER A 344 -7.20 -37.75 -10.06
#